data_AF-A0A6L4AA55-F1
#
_entry.id   AF-A0A6L4AA55-F1
#
_cell.length_a   1.000
_cell.length_b   1.000
_cell.length_c   1.000
_cell.angle_alpha   90.00
_cell.angle_beta   90.00
_cell.angle_gamma   90.00
#
_symmetry.space_group_name_H-M   'P 1'
#
loop_
_entity.id
_entity.type
_entity.pdbx_description
1 polymer ?
#
loop_
_entity_poly.entity_id
_entity_poly.type
_entity_poly.pdbx_seq_one_letter_code
_entity_poly.pdbx_strand_id
1 'polypeptide(L)'
;MAKEPNMQLNGLLDVLAGTEAFQSLVKVLNTQAYPDQMVVRSARPYVVAALARELARPVLVVTARVERAYDIAEQLPAWLPNTPILRFQEPTAMFYERAPWTEVVTRARLQTLAALAPPIVPGNQATTEPITPPILVTSAYALMQVTLPVRDFRAGSRQFRVGQRIDIDQLIKQWVGVGYQPVTVVIQPGTFSRRGGIVDVFPPAMDFPIRIEFFGDEIDSLRTFDPASQRSVETLKSFVTTPAREALPGQLPVAAARLAQWFEGLPDQDEDLASPAPDWRHLENGTAFPLAESYLPYLYDTPASLLDYLPDHTLIVVEDWAGLRDTIGELEDQALGLRDEKEGMNSLPPNAPLPYHTWDEIFDELSTRPVLHLGQPDDVEHVKGPILGELFSPGPRYAGQLRLFLDELQESQRPDTLPVIVTRQAQRVAELWGERTDHLTPVTKIESAADLRPITFVEGALAEGWTLHYDDTASLYLLTDAEIFGWNRP
;
A
#
# COMPACT_ATOMS: atom_id res chain seq x y z
N MET A 1 2.88 -8.53 -16.53
CA MET A 1 2.67 -9.77 -15.76
C MET A 1 3.47 -9.65 -14.48
N ALA A 2 2.79 -9.54 -13.33
CA ALA A 2 3.46 -9.73 -12.06
C ALA A 2 4.14 -11.10 -12.07
N LYS A 3 5.40 -11.16 -11.65
CA LYS A 3 6.12 -12.43 -11.51
C LYS A 3 5.31 -13.27 -10.52
N GLU A 4 4.87 -14.47 -10.91
CA GLU A 4 4.16 -15.34 -9.97
C GLU A 4 4.98 -15.43 -8.67
N PRO A 5 4.35 -15.24 -7.50
CA PRO A 5 5.08 -15.36 -6.25
C PRO A 5 5.68 -16.76 -6.18
N ASN A 6 6.97 -16.82 -5.89
CA ASN A 6 7.75 -18.07 -5.89
C ASN A 6 7.26 -19.07 -4.83
N MET A 7 6.44 -18.62 -3.87
CA MET A 7 5.86 -19.38 -2.77
C MET A 7 4.39 -19.01 -2.56
N GLN A 8 3.52 -19.99 -2.33
CA GLN A 8 2.10 -19.81 -2.04
C GLN A 8 1.67 -20.64 -0.82
N LEU A 9 0.98 -20.03 0.12
CA LEU A 9 0.58 -20.60 1.42
C LEU A 9 -0.91 -20.39 1.72
N ASN A 10 -1.72 -20.08 0.69
CA ASN A 10 -3.14 -19.77 0.83
C ASN A 10 -3.96 -20.91 1.45
N GLY A 11 -3.54 -22.17 1.30
CA GLY A 11 -4.18 -23.32 1.94
C GLY A 11 -4.07 -23.30 3.47
N LEU A 12 -3.06 -22.63 4.03
CA LEU A 12 -2.95 -22.46 5.48
C LEU A 12 -4.07 -21.57 6.03
N LEU A 13 -4.61 -20.64 5.24
CA LEU A 13 -5.69 -19.74 5.68
C LEU A 13 -6.97 -20.52 6.03
N ASP A 14 -7.19 -21.70 5.43
CA ASP A 14 -8.33 -22.57 5.72
C ASP A 14 -8.31 -23.08 7.16
N VAL A 15 -7.10 -23.28 7.73
CA VAL A 15 -6.93 -23.73 9.11
C VAL A 15 -7.46 -22.68 10.08
N LEU A 16 -7.06 -21.41 9.91
CA LEU A 16 -7.57 -20.30 10.74
C LEU A 16 -9.07 -20.08 10.52
N ALA A 17 -9.54 -20.15 9.26
CA ALA A 17 -10.96 -20.00 8.93
C ALA A 17 -11.87 -21.06 9.57
N GLY A 18 -11.31 -22.25 9.85
CA GLY A 18 -12.00 -23.32 10.56
C GLY A 18 -12.16 -23.10 12.06
N THR A 19 -11.45 -22.15 12.67
CA THR A 19 -11.46 -21.92 14.12
C THR A 19 -12.70 -21.15 14.59
N GLU A 20 -13.20 -21.50 15.78
CA GLU A 20 -14.37 -20.82 16.38
C GLU A 20 -14.09 -19.34 16.66
N ALA A 21 -12.87 -18.99 17.11
CA ALA A 21 -12.50 -17.61 17.40
C ALA A 21 -12.51 -16.74 16.12
N PHE A 22 -11.99 -17.26 15.00
CA PHE A 22 -12.01 -16.54 13.73
C PHE A 22 -13.43 -16.35 13.19
N GLN A 23 -14.24 -17.41 13.18
CA GLN A 23 -15.65 -17.34 12.75
C GLN A 23 -16.46 -16.37 13.61
N SER A 24 -16.20 -16.36 14.93
CA SER A 24 -16.80 -15.41 15.86
C SER A 24 -16.40 -13.97 15.53
N LEU A 25 -15.11 -13.71 15.29
CA LEU A 25 -14.63 -12.38 14.91
C LEU A 25 -15.28 -11.88 13.61
N VAL A 26 -15.28 -12.71 12.55
CA VAL A 26 -15.90 -12.38 11.25
C VAL A 26 -17.38 -12.02 11.41
N LYS A 27 -18.12 -12.74 12.25
CA LYS A 27 -19.54 -12.46 12.52
C LYS A 27 -19.73 -11.11 13.22
N VAL A 28 -18.87 -10.77 14.19
CA VAL A 28 -18.97 -9.50 14.93
C VAL A 28 -18.54 -8.32 14.05
N LEU A 29 -17.51 -8.47 13.21
CA LEU A 29 -17.05 -7.45 12.25
C LEU A 29 -18.14 -7.01 11.26
N ASN A 30 -19.20 -7.80 11.10
CA ASN A 30 -20.36 -7.49 10.27
C ASN A 30 -21.53 -6.86 11.03
N THR A 31 -21.48 -6.79 12.36
CA THR A 31 -22.65 -6.43 13.20
C THR A 31 -22.39 -5.37 14.27
N GLN A 32 -21.25 -5.32 14.98
CA GLN A 32 -20.96 -4.38 16.10
C GLN A 32 -19.45 -4.22 16.41
N ALA A 33 -19.12 -3.41 17.44
CA ALA A 33 -17.78 -3.26 18.03
C ALA A 33 -17.22 -4.58 18.59
N TYR A 34 -15.90 -4.77 18.50
CA TYR A 34 -15.20 -6.01 18.87
C TYR A 34 -13.95 -5.71 19.69
N PRO A 35 -13.47 -6.68 20.51
CA PRO A 35 -12.25 -6.52 21.30
C PRO A 35 -10.99 -6.40 20.43
N ASP A 36 -9.95 -5.80 21.01
CA ASP A 36 -8.58 -5.92 20.54
C ASP A 36 -8.16 -7.40 20.51
N GLN A 37 -7.47 -7.81 19.45
CA GLN A 37 -7.23 -9.23 19.18
C GLN A 37 -5.92 -9.78 19.75
N MET A 38 -4.99 -8.93 20.20
CA MET A 38 -3.70 -9.32 20.81
C MET A 38 -2.90 -10.35 20.00
N VAL A 39 -2.95 -10.27 18.67
CA VAL A 39 -2.27 -11.21 17.77
C VAL A 39 -0.77 -10.93 17.78
N VAL A 40 0.04 -11.98 17.99
CA VAL A 40 1.50 -11.90 17.91
C VAL A 40 1.94 -11.34 16.55
N ARG A 41 2.97 -10.50 16.55
CA ARG A 41 3.36 -9.69 15.38
C ARG A 41 3.62 -10.53 14.12
N SER A 42 4.22 -11.71 14.27
CA SER A 42 4.53 -12.61 13.16
C SER A 42 3.26 -13.22 12.51
N ALA A 43 2.17 -13.37 13.25
CA ALA A 43 0.90 -13.93 12.76
C ALA A 43 -0.03 -12.90 12.12
N ARG A 44 0.22 -11.59 12.29
CA ARG A 44 -0.67 -10.53 11.80
C ARG A 44 -0.85 -10.54 10.27
N PRO A 45 0.18 -10.71 9.42
CA PRO A 45 -0.04 -10.82 7.97
C PRO A 45 -0.95 -12.00 7.58
N TYR A 46 -0.82 -13.13 8.29
CA TYR A 46 -1.65 -14.31 8.10
C TYR A 46 -3.11 -14.06 8.51
N VAL A 47 -3.34 -13.40 9.66
CA VAL A 47 -4.68 -13.00 10.11
C VAL A 47 -5.33 -12.00 9.17
N VAL A 48 -4.60 -10.96 8.73
CA VAL A 48 -5.08 -9.97 7.75
C VAL A 48 -5.48 -10.66 6.44
N ALA A 49 -4.64 -11.57 5.94
CA ALA A 49 -4.94 -12.31 4.72
C ALA A 49 -6.20 -13.17 4.84
N ALA A 50 -6.40 -13.84 5.98
CA ALA A 50 -7.59 -14.64 6.24
C ALA A 50 -8.85 -13.76 6.30
N LEU A 51 -8.78 -12.62 7.01
CA LEU A 51 -9.89 -11.66 7.10
C LEU A 51 -10.25 -11.07 5.75
N ALA A 52 -9.25 -10.67 4.94
CA ALA A 52 -9.48 -10.12 3.60
C ALA A 52 -10.17 -11.13 2.68
N ARG A 53 -9.75 -12.41 2.75
CA ARG A 53 -10.34 -13.50 1.98
C ARG A 53 -11.79 -13.77 2.37
N GLU A 54 -12.07 -13.83 3.67
CA GLU A 54 -13.40 -14.18 4.20
C GLU A 54 -14.41 -13.05 4.02
N LEU A 55 -14.00 -11.80 4.25
CA LEU A 55 -14.91 -10.65 4.22
C LEU A 55 -15.19 -10.13 2.81
N ALA A 56 -14.33 -10.46 1.84
CA ALA A 56 -14.45 -10.01 0.44
C ALA A 56 -14.75 -8.51 0.32
N ARG A 57 -14.06 -7.68 1.11
CA ARG A 57 -14.14 -6.21 1.12
C ARG A 57 -12.74 -5.59 1.22
N PRO A 58 -12.54 -4.31 0.84
CA PRO A 58 -11.25 -3.66 0.97
C PRO A 58 -10.74 -3.70 2.42
N VAL A 59 -9.43 -3.86 2.58
CA VAL A 59 -8.79 -3.85 3.90
C VAL A 59 -7.69 -2.78 3.90
N LEU A 60 -7.71 -1.87 4.87
CA LEU A 60 -6.58 -0.97 5.13
C LEU A 60 -5.81 -1.47 6.35
N VAL A 61 -4.53 -1.78 6.16
CA VAL A 61 -3.59 -2.08 7.26
C VAL A 61 -2.77 -0.83 7.57
N VAL A 62 -2.87 -0.35 8.80
CA VAL A 62 -2.13 0.79 9.32
C VAL A 62 -1.05 0.29 10.27
N THR A 63 0.20 0.65 9.98
CA THR A 63 1.36 0.35 10.81
C THR A 63 1.96 1.64 11.37
N ALA A 64 2.55 1.58 12.56
CA ALA A 64 3.26 2.73 13.12
C ALA A 64 4.46 3.14 12.26
N ARG A 65 5.32 2.18 11.88
CA ARG A 65 6.59 2.42 11.19
C ARG A 65 6.54 2.01 9.71
N VAL A 66 7.40 2.66 8.91
CA VAL A 66 7.50 2.52 7.45
C VAL A 66 8.03 1.16 7.03
N GLU A 67 9.04 0.66 7.74
CA GLU A 67 9.66 -0.65 7.50
C GLU A 67 8.62 -1.76 7.71
N ARG A 68 7.77 -1.61 8.73
CA ARG A 68 6.70 -2.57 8.98
C ARG A 68 5.65 -2.58 7.88
N ALA A 69 5.29 -1.42 7.32
CA ALA A 69 4.40 -1.37 6.15
C ALA A 69 5.01 -2.12 4.95
N TYR A 70 6.32 -2.00 4.73
CA TYR A 70 7.03 -2.76 3.71
C TYR A 70 6.95 -4.27 3.96
N ASP A 71 7.31 -4.70 5.16
CA ASP A 71 7.37 -6.11 5.53
C ASP A 71 6.02 -6.81 5.38
N ILE A 72 4.92 -6.15 5.75
CA ILE A 72 3.57 -6.70 5.59
C ILE A 72 3.21 -6.80 4.10
N ALA A 73 3.39 -5.71 3.35
CA ALA A 73 3.06 -5.68 1.92
C ALA A 73 3.82 -6.74 1.12
N GLU A 74 5.08 -7.00 1.45
CA GLU A 74 5.91 -8.05 0.83
C GLU A 74 5.48 -9.48 1.20
N GLN A 75 4.86 -9.69 2.36
CA GLN A 75 4.43 -11.01 2.82
C GLN A 75 3.04 -11.41 2.34
N LEU A 76 2.13 -10.44 2.18
CA LEU A 76 0.74 -10.69 1.76
C LEU A 76 0.60 -11.51 0.46
N PRO A 77 1.43 -11.33 -0.59
CA PRO A 77 1.36 -12.13 -1.81
C PRO A 77 1.58 -13.63 -1.61
N ALA A 78 2.30 -14.05 -0.56
CA ALA A 78 2.46 -15.47 -0.23
C ALA A 78 1.12 -16.09 0.23
N TRP A 79 0.27 -15.30 0.88
CA TRP A 79 -1.03 -15.74 1.39
C TRP A 79 -2.16 -15.53 0.39
N LEU A 80 -2.06 -14.48 -0.44
CA LEU A 80 -3.10 -14.04 -1.36
C LEU A 80 -2.52 -13.67 -2.75
N PRO A 81 -2.08 -14.66 -3.55
CA PRO A 81 -1.34 -14.41 -4.80
C PRO A 81 -2.15 -13.64 -5.86
N ASN A 82 -3.48 -13.69 -5.79
CA ASN A 82 -4.38 -13.05 -6.75
C ASN A 82 -5.09 -11.80 -6.19
N THR A 83 -4.71 -11.33 -5.01
CA THR A 83 -5.30 -10.12 -4.39
C THR A 83 -4.40 -8.92 -4.66
N PRO A 84 -4.93 -7.80 -5.17
CA PRO A 84 -4.14 -6.59 -5.33
C PRO A 84 -3.65 -6.07 -3.96
N ILE A 85 -2.34 -5.99 -3.78
CA ILE A 85 -1.71 -5.40 -2.60
C ILE A 85 -1.15 -4.04 -3.01
N LEU A 86 -1.69 -2.97 -2.43
CA LEU A 86 -1.29 -1.60 -2.74
C LEU A 86 -0.67 -0.98 -1.49
N ARG A 87 0.50 -0.34 -1.65
CA ARG A 87 1.11 0.41 -0.56
C ARG A 87 0.88 1.90 -0.78
N PHE A 88 0.22 2.56 0.16
CA PHE A 88 0.20 4.02 0.21
C PHE A 88 1.51 4.49 0.83
N GLN A 89 2.41 5.00 0.00
CA GLN A 89 3.78 5.30 0.41
C GLN A 89 3.90 6.70 0.99
N GLU A 90 4.93 6.86 1.81
CA GLU A 90 5.37 8.13 2.37
C GLU A 90 6.50 8.73 1.52
N PRO A 91 6.61 10.07 1.45
CA PRO A 91 7.82 10.73 0.99
C PRO A 91 9.03 10.38 1.88
N THR A 92 10.22 10.36 1.30
CA THR A 92 11.46 10.09 2.06
C THR A 92 11.88 11.26 2.97
N ALA A 93 11.58 12.48 2.54
CA ALA A 93 11.92 13.69 3.28
C ALA A 93 10.91 13.96 4.40
N MET A 94 11.39 14.57 5.48
CA MET A 94 10.59 14.95 6.65
C MET A 94 9.55 16.02 6.29
N PHE A 95 8.53 16.19 7.13
CA PHE A 95 7.60 17.31 6.98
C PHE A 95 8.36 18.65 7.01
N TYR A 96 7.93 19.59 6.17
CA TYR A 96 8.61 20.87 5.88
C TYR A 96 10.00 20.77 5.23
N GLU A 97 10.59 19.58 5.08
CA GLU A 97 11.82 19.41 4.31
C GLU A 97 11.54 19.59 2.80
N ARG A 98 12.45 20.27 2.11
CA ARG A 98 12.31 20.58 0.67
C ARG A 98 13.01 19.50 -0.13
N ALA A 99 12.31 18.42 -0.44
CA ALA A 99 12.80 17.40 -1.35
C ALA A 99 11.71 16.94 -2.31
N PRO A 100 12.06 16.63 -3.57
CA PRO A 100 11.09 16.13 -4.53
C PRO A 100 10.63 14.73 -4.12
N TRP A 101 9.35 14.46 -4.32
CA TRP A 101 8.87 13.08 -4.22
C TRP A 101 9.45 12.25 -5.36
N THR A 102 9.82 11.01 -5.05
CA THR A 102 10.29 10.09 -6.09
C THR A 102 9.12 9.67 -6.98
N GLU A 103 9.42 9.25 -8.20
CA GLU A 103 8.42 8.69 -9.11
C GLU A 103 7.76 7.44 -8.53
N VAL A 104 8.52 6.66 -7.74
CA VAL A 104 8.02 5.44 -7.08
C VAL A 104 6.94 5.79 -6.05
N VAL A 105 7.20 6.77 -5.18
CA VAL A 105 6.24 7.23 -4.16
C VAL A 105 5.00 7.83 -4.83
N THR A 106 5.20 8.75 -5.78
CA THR A 106 4.11 9.42 -6.51
C THR A 106 3.22 8.40 -7.21
N ARG A 107 3.82 7.42 -7.91
CA ARG A 107 3.08 6.36 -8.58
C ARG A 107 2.30 5.49 -7.59
N ALA A 108 2.94 5.01 -6.53
CA ALA A 108 2.32 4.11 -5.56
C ALA A 108 1.11 4.77 -4.87
N ARG A 109 1.25 6.05 -4.51
CA ARG A 109 0.15 6.84 -3.92
C ARG A 109 -1.00 7.01 -4.92
N LEU A 110 -0.73 7.49 -6.14
CA LEU A 110 -1.77 7.69 -7.15
C LEU A 110 -2.44 6.37 -7.59
N GLN A 111 -1.71 5.26 -7.64
CA GLN A 111 -2.28 3.92 -7.87
C GLN A 111 -3.26 3.54 -6.76
N THR A 112 -2.91 3.81 -5.51
CA THR A 112 -3.79 3.57 -4.36
C THR A 112 -5.05 4.42 -4.42
N LEU A 113 -4.91 5.73 -4.67
CA LEU A 113 -6.05 6.64 -4.81
C LEU A 113 -6.97 6.23 -5.98
N ALA A 114 -6.40 5.81 -7.11
CA ALA A 114 -7.15 5.35 -8.28
C ALA A 114 -7.97 4.09 -7.99
N ALA A 115 -7.42 3.15 -7.22
CA ALA A 115 -8.11 1.93 -6.83
C ALA A 115 -9.30 2.21 -5.89
N LEU A 116 -9.23 3.28 -5.08
CA LEU A 116 -10.25 3.65 -4.11
C LEU A 116 -11.30 4.62 -4.65
N ALA A 117 -10.91 5.51 -5.58
CA ALA A 117 -11.80 6.47 -6.22
C ALA A 117 -11.91 6.20 -7.73
N PRO A 118 -12.51 5.06 -8.15
CA PRO A 118 -12.72 4.80 -9.55
C PRO A 118 -13.53 5.93 -10.20
N PRO A 119 -13.28 6.27 -11.48
CA PRO A 119 -13.99 7.35 -12.14
C PRO A 119 -15.48 7.06 -12.23
N ILE A 120 -16.29 8.10 -12.11
CA ILE A 120 -17.72 8.01 -12.36
C ILE A 120 -17.93 7.85 -13.86
N VAL A 121 -18.43 6.69 -14.29
CA VAL A 121 -18.72 6.40 -15.69
C VAL A 121 -20.22 6.55 -15.96
N PRO A 122 -20.67 7.56 -16.74
CA PRO A 122 -22.08 7.69 -17.10
C PRO A 122 -22.55 6.49 -17.92
N GLY A 123 -23.62 5.83 -17.47
CA GLY A 123 -24.29 4.77 -18.22
C GLY A 123 -23.67 3.37 -18.17
N ASN A 124 -22.57 3.16 -17.42
CA ASN A 124 -22.11 1.80 -17.12
C ASN A 124 -22.82 1.29 -15.86
N GLN A 125 -23.53 0.18 -16.01
CA GLN A 125 -23.66 -0.78 -14.91
C GLN A 125 -22.24 -1.16 -14.48
N ALA A 126 -22.00 -1.30 -13.18
CA ALA A 126 -20.74 -1.77 -12.62
C ALA A 126 -20.15 -2.86 -13.52
N THR A 127 -18.86 -2.75 -13.85
CA THR A 127 -18.15 -3.78 -14.62
C THR A 127 -18.56 -5.15 -14.08
N THR A 128 -19.12 -5.99 -14.94
CA THR A 128 -19.62 -7.33 -14.58
C THR A 128 -18.50 -8.30 -14.19
N GLU A 129 -17.24 -7.88 -14.28
CA GLU A 129 -16.12 -8.64 -13.75
C GLU A 129 -16.00 -8.41 -12.25
N PRO A 130 -15.93 -9.48 -11.44
CA PRO A 130 -15.67 -9.36 -10.01
C PRO A 130 -14.34 -8.65 -9.80
N ILE A 131 -14.37 -7.45 -9.22
CA ILE A 131 -13.15 -6.76 -8.78
C ILE A 131 -12.78 -7.38 -7.44
N THR A 132 -11.67 -8.13 -7.40
CA THR A 132 -11.09 -8.59 -6.13
C THR A 132 -10.74 -7.35 -5.29
N PRO A 133 -11.32 -7.18 -4.09
CA PRO A 133 -11.05 -6.01 -3.26
C PRO A 133 -9.56 -5.93 -2.89
N PRO A 134 -8.95 -4.73 -2.93
CA PRO A 134 -7.53 -4.59 -2.62
C PRO A 134 -7.27 -4.66 -1.11
N ILE A 135 -6.04 -5.08 -0.76
CA ILE A 135 -5.47 -4.80 0.56
C ILE A 135 -4.53 -3.61 0.41
N LEU A 136 -4.77 -2.58 1.20
CA LEU A 136 -3.95 -1.39 1.31
C LEU A 136 -3.05 -1.51 2.52
N VAL A 137 -1.80 -1.10 2.40
CA VAL A 137 -0.87 -1.00 3.52
C VAL A 137 -0.31 0.41 3.59
N THR A 138 -0.36 1.03 4.77
CA THR A 138 0.15 2.39 5.02
C THR A 138 0.92 2.44 6.34
N SER A 139 1.83 3.40 6.44
CA SER A 139 2.50 3.77 7.69
C SER A 139 1.80 4.97 8.35
N ALA A 140 2.15 5.27 9.61
CA ALA A 140 1.76 6.51 10.29
C ALA A 140 2.13 7.74 9.47
N TYR A 141 3.36 7.78 8.96
CA TYR A 141 3.86 8.87 8.14
C TYR A 141 2.99 9.09 6.89
N ALA A 142 2.76 8.01 6.12
CA ALA A 142 1.98 8.10 4.90
C ALA A 142 0.51 8.47 5.16
N LEU A 143 -0.05 8.00 6.29
CA LEU A 143 -1.42 8.31 6.72
C LEU A 143 -1.57 9.78 7.12
N MET A 144 -0.58 10.34 7.82
CA MET A 144 -0.51 11.74 8.19
C MET A 144 -0.41 12.64 6.96
N GLN A 145 0.37 12.27 5.94
CA GLN A 145 0.63 13.12 4.77
C GLN A 145 -0.66 13.54 4.04
N VAL A 146 -0.88 14.86 3.95
CA VAL A 146 -1.97 15.45 3.14
C VAL A 146 -1.87 14.95 1.70
N THR A 147 -3.03 14.63 1.12
CA THR A 147 -3.16 14.16 -0.26
C THR A 147 -4.16 14.98 -1.07
N LEU A 148 -4.21 14.71 -2.39
CA LEU A 148 -5.14 15.30 -3.34
C LEU A 148 -6.59 15.03 -2.91
N PRO A 149 -7.50 16.01 -2.83
CA PRO A 149 -8.89 15.73 -2.47
C PRO A 149 -9.63 14.84 -3.47
N VAL A 150 -10.53 13.98 -2.97
CA VAL A 150 -11.30 13.02 -3.77
C VAL A 150 -12.05 13.70 -4.93
N ARG A 151 -12.60 14.88 -4.69
CA ARG A 151 -13.29 15.68 -5.70
C ARG A 151 -12.36 16.07 -6.85
N ASP A 152 -11.19 16.60 -6.53
CA ASP A 152 -10.19 17.03 -7.51
C ASP A 152 -9.59 15.83 -8.25
N PHE A 153 -9.35 14.72 -7.54
CA PHE A 153 -8.91 13.47 -8.17
C PHE A 153 -9.93 12.96 -9.20
N ARG A 154 -11.21 12.92 -8.83
CA ARG A 154 -12.29 12.51 -9.75
C ARG A 154 -12.46 13.49 -10.89
N ALA A 155 -12.37 14.80 -10.65
CA ALA A 155 -12.47 15.83 -11.68
C ALA A 155 -11.31 15.77 -12.69
N GLY A 156 -10.11 15.42 -12.24
CA GLY A 156 -8.94 15.18 -13.09
C GLY A 156 -8.90 13.80 -13.74
N SER A 157 -9.85 12.91 -13.42
CA SER A 157 -9.95 11.57 -13.99
C SER A 157 -10.90 11.54 -15.20
N ARG A 158 -10.50 10.86 -16.26
CA ARG A 158 -11.27 10.80 -17.51
C ARG A 158 -11.20 9.43 -18.15
N GLN A 159 -12.34 8.93 -18.61
CA GLN A 159 -12.42 7.70 -19.39
C GLN A 159 -12.41 7.99 -20.89
N PHE A 160 -11.70 7.14 -21.62
CA PHE A 160 -11.56 7.15 -23.07
C PHE A 160 -12.13 5.87 -23.66
N ARG A 161 -12.81 5.96 -24.80
CA ARG A 161 -13.38 4.81 -25.53
C ARG A 161 -13.09 4.91 -27.02
N VAL A 162 -12.95 3.75 -27.67
CA VAL A 162 -12.96 3.68 -29.14
C VAL A 162 -14.27 4.28 -29.67
N GLY A 163 -14.19 5.08 -30.74
CA GLY A 163 -15.30 5.82 -31.35
C GLY A 163 -15.64 7.15 -30.66
N GLN A 164 -14.95 7.51 -29.56
CA GLN A 164 -15.15 8.80 -28.91
C GLN A 164 -14.49 9.93 -29.73
N ARG A 165 -15.19 11.05 -29.90
CA ARG A 165 -14.63 12.28 -30.48
C ARG A 165 -14.02 13.18 -29.41
N ILE A 166 -12.79 13.63 -29.64
CA ILE A 166 -12.00 14.42 -28.69
C ILE A 166 -11.19 15.48 -29.45
N ASP A 167 -11.28 16.72 -28.98
CA ASP A 167 -10.32 17.77 -29.34
C ASP A 167 -8.98 17.49 -28.66
N ILE A 168 -7.98 17.12 -29.47
CA ILE A 168 -6.64 16.72 -29.01
C ILE A 168 -5.91 17.90 -28.33
N ASP A 169 -6.10 19.13 -28.81
CA ASP A 169 -5.43 20.30 -28.23
C ASP A 169 -5.99 20.63 -26.84
N GLN A 170 -7.30 20.50 -26.66
CA GLN A 170 -7.92 20.60 -25.33
C GLN A 170 -7.49 19.45 -24.41
N LEU A 171 -7.41 18.23 -24.92
CA LEU A 171 -6.94 17.07 -24.16
C LEU A 171 -5.53 17.30 -23.61
N ILE A 172 -4.61 17.79 -24.44
CA ILE A 172 -3.24 18.08 -24.01
C ILE A 172 -3.21 19.15 -22.91
N LYS A 173 -3.97 20.24 -23.06
CA LYS A 173 -4.08 21.28 -22.02
C LYS A 173 -4.61 20.72 -20.70
N GLN A 174 -5.62 19.86 -20.76
CA GLN A 174 -6.18 19.18 -19.58
C GLN A 174 -5.13 18.29 -18.91
N TRP A 175 -4.42 17.47 -19.69
CA TRP A 175 -3.38 16.58 -19.17
C TRP A 175 -2.23 17.32 -18.50
N VAL A 176 -1.74 18.41 -19.09
CA VAL A 176 -0.75 19.28 -18.44
C VAL A 176 -1.28 19.82 -17.12
N GLY A 177 -2.55 20.28 -17.09
CA GLY A 177 -3.18 20.80 -15.88
C GLY A 177 -3.32 19.77 -14.74
N VAL A 178 -3.40 18.47 -15.05
CA VAL A 178 -3.48 17.39 -14.04
C VAL A 178 -2.15 16.66 -13.82
N GLY A 179 -1.04 17.23 -14.28
CA GLY A 179 0.31 16.81 -13.93
C GLY A 179 1.05 15.99 -14.98
N TYR A 180 0.46 15.71 -16.14
CA TYR A 180 1.15 14.96 -17.18
C TYR A 180 2.21 15.81 -17.88
N GLN A 181 3.37 15.20 -18.14
CA GLN A 181 4.50 15.87 -18.77
C GLN A 181 4.65 15.47 -20.25
N PRO A 182 4.81 16.45 -21.17
CA PRO A 182 5.09 16.16 -22.57
C PRO A 182 6.52 15.64 -22.73
N VAL A 183 6.66 14.51 -23.43
CA VAL A 183 7.95 13.88 -23.75
C VAL A 183 7.99 13.50 -25.23
N THR A 184 9.19 13.24 -25.73
CA THR A 184 9.35 12.73 -27.11
C THR A 184 8.94 11.27 -27.22
N VAL A 185 9.35 10.42 -26.26
CA VAL A 185 9.05 8.98 -26.18
C VAL A 185 8.51 8.69 -24.79
N VAL A 186 7.37 8.01 -24.72
CA VAL A 186 6.73 7.64 -23.46
C VAL A 186 7.39 6.38 -22.90
N ILE A 187 8.03 6.53 -21.74
CA ILE A 187 8.73 5.47 -21.00
C ILE A 187 8.24 5.42 -19.55
N GLN A 188 8.08 6.59 -18.92
CA GLN A 188 7.71 6.70 -17.51
C GLN A 188 6.23 7.04 -17.32
N PRO A 189 5.58 6.56 -16.24
CA PRO A 189 4.24 6.99 -15.85
C PRO A 189 4.14 8.51 -15.67
N GLY A 190 2.96 9.07 -15.92
CA GLY A 190 2.73 10.52 -15.87
C GLY A 190 3.24 11.29 -17.09
N THR A 191 3.66 10.61 -18.17
CA THR A 191 4.14 11.25 -19.39
C THR A 191 3.24 10.99 -20.59
N PHE A 192 3.30 11.87 -21.59
CA PHE A 192 2.60 11.69 -22.86
C PHE A 192 3.41 12.24 -24.04
N SER A 193 3.11 11.77 -25.25
CA SER A 193 3.67 12.32 -26.49
C SER A 193 2.59 12.41 -27.56
N ARG A 194 2.73 13.36 -28.49
CA ARG A 194 1.86 13.48 -29.67
C ARG A 194 2.69 13.48 -30.93
N ARG A 195 2.28 12.66 -31.91
CA ARG A 195 2.92 12.54 -33.22
C ARG A 195 1.83 12.40 -34.29
N GLY A 196 1.47 13.51 -34.93
CA GLY A 196 0.37 13.54 -35.90
C GLY A 196 -0.95 13.14 -35.24
N GLY A 197 -1.59 12.09 -35.78
CA GLY A 197 -2.82 11.49 -35.26
C GLY A 197 -2.62 10.45 -34.17
N ILE A 198 -1.40 10.28 -33.63
CA ILE A 198 -1.11 9.34 -32.55
C ILE A 198 -0.78 10.11 -31.28
N VAL A 199 -1.38 9.69 -30.16
CA VAL A 199 -1.06 10.18 -28.83
C VAL A 199 -0.73 8.99 -27.95
N ASP A 200 0.50 8.95 -27.43
CA ASP A 200 0.92 7.96 -26.43
C ASP A 200 0.81 8.61 -25.04
N VAL A 201 0.29 7.88 -24.06
CA VAL A 201 0.16 8.35 -22.67
C VAL A 201 0.44 7.20 -21.71
N PHE A 202 1.10 7.47 -20.59
CA PHE A 202 1.31 6.49 -19.53
C PHE A 202 0.60 6.92 -18.24
N PRO A 203 -0.65 6.46 -18.00
CA PRO A 203 -1.33 6.75 -16.74
C PRO A 203 -0.63 6.11 -15.53
N PRO A 204 -0.46 6.81 -14.40
CA PRO A 204 0.17 6.24 -13.20
C PRO A 204 -0.53 5.00 -12.66
N ALA A 205 -1.86 4.97 -12.78
CA ALA A 205 -2.71 3.88 -12.33
C ALA A 205 -2.66 2.62 -13.22
N MET A 206 -1.88 2.62 -14.31
CA MET A 206 -1.80 1.49 -15.24
C MET A 206 -0.40 0.85 -15.24
N ASP A 207 -0.35 -0.41 -15.67
CA ASP A 207 0.91 -1.17 -15.78
C ASP A 207 1.67 -0.84 -17.07
N PHE A 208 0.95 -0.52 -18.14
CA PHE A 208 1.51 -0.24 -19.47
C PHE A 208 0.99 1.09 -20.02
N PRO A 209 1.81 1.80 -20.81
CA PRO A 209 1.36 2.97 -21.55
C PRO A 209 0.37 2.59 -22.65
N ILE A 210 -0.47 3.56 -23.01
CA ILE A 210 -1.54 3.44 -23.99
C ILE A 210 -1.21 4.30 -25.20
N ARG A 211 -1.30 3.70 -26.39
CA ARG A 211 -1.32 4.36 -27.68
C ARG A 211 -2.75 4.61 -28.11
N ILE A 212 -3.07 5.86 -28.39
CA ILE A 212 -4.36 6.33 -28.90
C ILE A 212 -4.14 6.73 -30.36
N GLU A 213 -4.78 6.01 -31.28
CA GLU A 213 -4.77 6.34 -32.71
C GLU A 213 -6.06 7.07 -33.06
N PHE A 214 -5.93 8.25 -33.66
CA PHE A 214 -7.06 9.09 -34.07
C PHE A 214 -7.24 9.07 -35.59
N PHE A 215 -8.50 9.07 -36.03
CA PHE A 215 -8.92 9.41 -37.38
C PHE A 215 -9.68 10.74 -37.36
N GLY A 216 -8.98 11.83 -37.66
CA GLY A 216 -9.53 13.17 -37.42
C GLY A 216 -9.58 13.47 -35.92
N ASP A 217 -10.77 13.70 -35.38
CA ASP A 217 -11.03 13.89 -33.95
C ASP A 217 -11.58 12.64 -33.25
N GLU A 218 -11.77 11.53 -33.97
CA GLU A 218 -12.35 10.29 -33.44
C GLU A 218 -11.25 9.28 -33.06
N ILE A 219 -11.38 8.64 -31.90
CA ILE A 219 -10.49 7.54 -31.48
C ILE A 219 -10.79 6.30 -32.34
N ASP A 220 -9.85 5.95 -33.22
CA ASP A 220 -9.94 4.76 -34.07
C ASP A 220 -9.49 3.50 -33.33
N SER A 221 -8.36 3.56 -32.61
CA SER A 221 -7.85 2.40 -31.86
C SER A 221 -7.14 2.78 -30.57
N LEU A 222 -7.22 1.88 -29.58
CA LEU A 222 -6.54 1.98 -28.29
C LEU A 222 -5.70 0.72 -28.07
N ARG A 223 -4.40 0.88 -27.78
CA ARG A 223 -3.50 -0.26 -27.58
C ARG A 223 -2.56 -0.04 -26.42
N THR A 224 -2.37 -1.04 -25.57
CA THR A 224 -1.20 -1.04 -24.67
C THR A 224 0.07 -1.25 -25.50
N PHE A 225 1.21 -0.75 -25.03
CA PHE A 225 2.50 -1.05 -25.63
C PHE A 225 3.60 -1.22 -24.58
N ASP A 226 4.64 -1.95 -24.92
CA ASP A 226 5.80 -2.13 -24.05
C ASP A 226 6.69 -0.86 -24.09
N PRO A 227 6.96 -0.21 -22.95
CA PRO A 227 7.68 1.07 -22.92
C PRO A 227 9.15 0.96 -23.37
N ALA A 228 9.77 -0.23 -23.32
CA ALA A 228 11.15 -0.41 -23.74
C ALA A 228 11.27 -0.61 -25.26
N SER A 229 10.42 -1.46 -25.83
CA SER A 229 10.45 -1.85 -27.25
C SER A 229 9.53 -1.01 -28.14
N GLN A 230 8.61 -0.24 -27.53
CA GLN A 230 7.62 0.62 -28.20
C GLN A 230 6.66 -0.17 -29.14
N ARG A 231 6.50 -1.47 -28.88
CA ARG A 231 5.63 -2.38 -29.64
C ARG A 231 4.30 -2.57 -28.93
N SER A 232 3.21 -2.53 -29.69
CA SER A 232 1.88 -2.81 -29.17
C SER A 232 1.79 -4.22 -28.60
N VAL A 233 1.02 -4.36 -27.52
CA VAL A 233 0.81 -5.61 -26.78
C VAL A 233 -0.63 -6.06 -26.94
N GLU A 234 -1.59 -5.28 -26.43
CA GLU A 234 -3.01 -5.63 -26.39
C GLU A 234 -3.88 -4.50 -26.93
N THR A 235 -5.03 -4.82 -27.52
CA THR A 235 -6.04 -3.83 -27.95
C THR A 235 -7.09 -3.65 -26.86
N LEU A 236 -7.42 -2.40 -26.55
CA LEU A 236 -8.41 -2.04 -25.52
C LEU A 236 -9.67 -1.46 -26.16
N LYS A 237 -10.82 -1.65 -25.49
CA LYS A 237 -12.06 -0.93 -25.84
C LYS A 237 -12.12 0.45 -25.18
N SER A 238 -11.52 0.58 -24.00
CA SER A 238 -11.52 1.78 -23.19
C SER A 238 -10.39 1.76 -22.18
N PHE A 239 -9.97 2.93 -21.70
CA PHE A 239 -9.07 3.07 -20.56
C PHE A 239 -9.38 4.36 -19.79
N VAL A 240 -8.72 4.55 -18.65
CA VAL A 240 -8.90 5.72 -17.78
C VAL A 240 -7.55 6.41 -17.59
N THR A 241 -7.54 7.74 -17.68
CA THR A 241 -6.46 8.57 -17.12
C THR A 241 -6.89 9.10 -15.77
N THR A 242 -5.96 9.12 -14.82
CA THR A 242 -6.08 9.79 -13.52
C THR A 242 -5.12 10.98 -13.49
N PRO A 243 -5.18 11.87 -12.49
CA PRO A 243 -4.09 12.80 -12.26
C PRO A 243 -2.73 12.11 -12.19
N ALA A 244 -1.70 12.81 -12.65
CA ALA A 244 -0.31 12.34 -12.68
C ALA A 244 0.52 12.87 -11.50
N ARG A 245 -0.02 13.80 -10.71
CA ARG A 245 0.57 14.34 -9.49
C ARG A 245 -0.52 14.64 -8.47
N GLU A 246 -0.15 14.69 -7.19
CA GLU A 246 -1.06 15.15 -6.14
C GLU A 246 -1.11 16.67 -6.05
N ALA A 247 0.00 17.36 -6.36
CA ALA A 247 0.04 18.80 -6.59
C ALA A 247 -0.30 19.09 -8.06
N LEU A 248 -1.57 19.36 -8.36
CA LEU A 248 -2.03 19.60 -9.73
C LEU A 248 -1.45 20.92 -10.26
N PRO A 249 -0.76 20.95 -11.41
CA PRO A 249 -0.25 22.18 -12.01
C PRO A 249 -1.32 23.27 -12.19
N GLY A 250 -2.55 22.87 -12.56
CA GLY A 250 -3.68 23.78 -12.69
C GLY A 250 -4.13 24.46 -11.38
N GLN A 251 -3.70 23.95 -10.22
CA GLN A 251 -4.01 24.51 -8.89
C GLN A 251 -2.85 25.34 -8.31
N LEU A 252 -1.64 25.27 -8.88
CA LEU A 252 -0.49 26.01 -8.35
C LEU A 252 -0.69 27.54 -8.29
N PRO A 253 -1.42 28.20 -9.21
CA PRO A 253 -1.72 29.63 -9.09
C PRO A 253 -2.51 29.99 -7.82
N VAL A 254 -3.24 29.05 -7.22
CA VAL A 254 -3.91 29.25 -5.92
C VAL A 254 -2.87 29.42 -4.82
N ALA A 255 -1.86 28.56 -4.77
CA ALA A 255 -0.74 28.70 -3.84
C ALA A 255 0.05 29.98 -4.09
N ALA A 256 0.30 30.34 -5.37
CA ALA A 256 0.96 31.59 -5.73
C ALA A 256 0.23 32.80 -5.15
N ALA A 257 -1.11 32.86 -5.30
CA ALA A 257 -1.92 33.95 -4.75
C ALA A 257 -1.86 34.01 -3.21
N ARG A 258 -1.85 32.85 -2.53
CA ARG A 258 -1.73 32.78 -1.06
C ARG A 258 -0.36 33.21 -0.54
N LEU A 259 0.69 33.00 -1.34
CA LEU A 259 2.08 33.19 -0.93
C LEU A 259 2.76 34.44 -1.53
N ALA A 260 2.06 35.20 -2.38
CA ALA A 260 2.62 36.32 -3.14
C ALA A 260 3.44 37.30 -2.28
N GLN A 261 2.87 37.77 -1.17
CA GLN A 261 3.55 38.72 -0.28
C GLN A 261 4.84 38.16 0.33
N TRP A 262 4.85 36.87 0.66
CA TRP A 262 6.04 36.23 1.23
C TRP A 262 7.13 36.10 0.17
N PHE A 263 6.78 35.66 -1.04
CA PHE A 263 7.72 35.57 -2.17
C PHE A 263 8.31 36.92 -2.58
N GLU A 264 7.51 37.99 -2.58
CA GLU A 264 8.00 39.37 -2.84
C GLU A 264 9.06 39.82 -1.83
N GLY A 265 9.02 39.30 -0.61
CA GLY A 265 9.97 39.60 0.46
C GLY A 265 11.23 38.73 0.47
N LEU A 266 11.31 37.71 -0.39
CA LEU A 266 12.49 36.84 -0.47
C LEU A 266 13.64 37.56 -1.20
N PRO A 267 14.89 37.31 -0.80
CA PRO A 267 16.03 37.82 -1.54
C PRO A 267 16.14 37.15 -2.92
N ASP A 268 16.57 37.91 -3.93
CA ASP A 268 16.96 37.36 -5.23
C ASP A 268 18.22 36.48 -5.04
N GLN A 269 18.02 35.19 -4.80
CA GLN A 269 19.10 34.21 -4.69
C GLN A 269 18.83 33.04 -5.66
N ASP A 270 19.35 33.17 -6.87
CA ASP A 270 19.20 32.19 -7.95
C ASP A 270 20.08 30.92 -7.77
N GLU A 271 20.92 30.83 -6.72
CA GLU A 271 21.93 29.74 -6.59
C GLU A 271 21.85 28.90 -5.31
N ASP A 272 20.98 29.21 -4.33
CA ASP A 272 20.79 28.35 -3.16
C ASP A 272 19.69 27.30 -3.42
N LEU A 273 20.05 26.02 -3.44
CA LEU A 273 19.12 24.90 -3.59
C LEU A 273 18.08 24.82 -2.45
N ALA A 274 18.38 25.42 -1.29
CA ALA A 274 17.42 25.53 -0.18
C ALA A 274 16.42 26.68 -0.37
N SER A 275 16.69 27.62 -1.28
CA SER A 275 15.83 28.78 -1.52
C SER A 275 14.50 28.37 -2.18
N PRO A 276 13.35 28.86 -1.66
CA PRO A 276 12.07 28.71 -2.33
C PRO A 276 11.88 29.66 -3.51
N ALA A 277 12.69 30.73 -3.63
CA ALA A 277 12.48 31.79 -4.63
C ALA A 277 12.31 31.30 -6.10
N PRO A 278 13.07 30.29 -6.58
CA PRO A 278 12.91 29.78 -7.95
C PRO A 278 11.52 29.19 -8.24
N ASP A 279 10.81 28.73 -7.21
CA ASP A 279 9.50 28.10 -7.35
C ASP A 279 8.42 29.10 -7.77
N TRP A 280 8.60 30.39 -7.48
CA TRP A 280 7.59 31.44 -7.73
C TRP A 280 7.06 31.42 -9.16
N ARG A 281 7.97 31.40 -10.14
CA ARG A 281 7.59 31.37 -11.57
C ARG A 281 6.81 30.11 -11.93
N HIS A 282 7.11 28.98 -11.29
CA HIS A 282 6.38 27.75 -11.54
C HIS A 282 4.98 27.80 -10.95
N LEU A 283 4.84 28.33 -9.74
CA LEU A 283 3.56 28.51 -9.05
C LEU A 283 2.64 29.47 -9.82
N GLU A 284 3.14 30.64 -10.20
CA GLU A 284 2.38 31.67 -10.92
C GLU A 284 1.90 31.17 -12.29
N ASN A 285 2.77 30.48 -13.03
CA ASN A 285 2.44 29.99 -14.38
C ASN A 285 1.64 28.67 -14.38
N GLY A 286 1.44 28.03 -13.23
CA GLY A 286 0.77 26.73 -13.17
C GLY A 286 1.55 25.62 -13.88
N THR A 287 2.88 25.64 -13.76
CA THR A 287 3.75 24.65 -14.42
C THR A 287 4.27 23.63 -13.42
N ALA A 288 4.24 22.34 -13.77
CA ALA A 288 4.79 21.29 -12.93
C ALA A 288 6.30 21.47 -12.72
N PHE A 289 6.77 21.19 -11.50
CA PHE A 289 8.19 21.21 -11.12
C PHE A 289 8.44 20.20 -9.99
N PRO A 290 9.70 19.77 -9.75
CA PRO A 290 9.98 18.66 -8.82
C PRO A 290 9.49 18.87 -7.38
N LEU A 291 9.41 20.10 -6.89
CA LEU A 291 9.05 20.45 -5.51
C LEU A 291 7.59 20.86 -5.32
N ALA A 292 6.72 20.69 -6.34
CA ALA A 292 5.34 21.18 -6.24
C ALA A 292 4.54 20.54 -5.08
N GLU A 293 4.85 19.31 -4.71
CA GLU A 293 4.21 18.59 -3.60
C GLU A 293 4.47 19.25 -2.24
N SER A 294 5.57 19.99 -2.08
CA SER A 294 5.83 20.80 -0.87
C SER A 294 4.77 21.89 -0.66
N TYR A 295 4.00 22.23 -1.69
CA TYR A 295 2.95 23.23 -1.65
C TYR A 295 1.54 22.66 -1.46
N LEU A 296 1.36 21.33 -1.36
CA LEU A 296 0.06 20.68 -1.15
C LEU A 296 -0.86 21.39 -0.14
N PRO A 297 -0.38 21.84 1.04
CA PRO A 297 -1.21 22.52 2.05
C PRO A 297 -1.79 23.86 1.60
N TYR A 298 -1.23 24.46 0.55
CA TYR A 298 -1.66 25.73 -0.01
C TYR A 298 -2.56 25.56 -1.24
N LEU A 299 -2.68 24.35 -1.80
CA LEU A 299 -3.39 24.12 -3.06
C LEU A 299 -4.89 23.92 -2.88
N TYR A 300 -5.29 23.30 -1.76
CA TYR A 300 -6.66 22.88 -1.53
C TYR A 300 -7.25 23.61 -0.32
N ASP A 301 -8.54 23.90 -0.35
CA ASP A 301 -9.24 24.53 0.78
C ASP A 301 -9.45 23.56 1.95
N THR A 302 -9.69 22.28 1.61
CA THR A 302 -9.85 21.20 2.57
C THR A 302 -8.83 20.11 2.21
N PRO A 303 -7.69 20.04 2.90
CA PRO A 303 -6.73 18.96 2.76
C PRO A 303 -7.41 17.61 2.98
N ALA A 304 -7.13 16.64 2.12
CA ALA A 304 -7.66 15.28 2.28
C ALA A 304 -6.59 14.35 2.83
N SER A 305 -7.04 13.24 3.42
CA SER A 305 -6.25 12.11 3.90
C SER A 305 -6.52 10.88 3.02
N LEU A 306 -5.78 9.79 3.27
CA LEU A 306 -6.11 8.49 2.68
C LEU A 306 -7.50 7.99 3.13
N LEU A 307 -7.93 8.34 4.36
CA LEU A 307 -9.19 7.85 4.93
C LEU A 307 -10.40 8.38 4.16
N ASP A 308 -10.33 9.60 3.61
CA ASP A 308 -11.38 10.19 2.78
C ASP A 308 -11.67 9.40 1.49
N TYR A 309 -10.70 8.60 1.02
CA TYR A 309 -10.84 7.77 -0.18
C TYR A 309 -11.49 6.41 0.09
N LEU A 310 -11.44 5.93 1.34
CA LEU A 310 -11.86 4.58 1.68
C LEU A 310 -13.38 4.40 1.55
N PRO A 311 -13.85 3.36 0.84
CA PRO A 311 -15.26 2.97 0.87
C PRO A 311 -15.77 2.69 2.29
N ASP A 312 -17.04 2.99 2.56
CA ASP A 312 -17.67 2.85 3.90
C ASP A 312 -17.56 1.42 4.48
N HIS A 313 -17.50 0.41 3.62
CA HIS A 313 -17.42 -1.01 4.00
C HIS A 313 -15.98 -1.53 4.14
N THR A 314 -14.97 -0.65 4.13
CA THR A 314 -13.56 -1.02 4.32
C THR A 314 -13.33 -1.52 5.75
N LEU A 315 -12.64 -2.66 5.91
CA LEU A 315 -12.09 -3.03 7.21
C LEU A 315 -10.79 -2.25 7.45
N ILE A 316 -10.73 -1.45 8.51
CA ILE A 316 -9.47 -0.84 8.93
C ILE A 316 -8.84 -1.72 10.00
N VAL A 317 -7.57 -2.06 9.85
CA VAL A 317 -6.77 -2.86 10.77
C VAL A 317 -5.59 -2.03 11.23
N VAL A 318 -5.49 -1.76 12.54
CA VAL A 318 -4.34 -1.11 13.15
C VAL A 318 -3.50 -2.17 13.85
N GLU A 319 -2.24 -2.30 13.44
CA GLU A 319 -1.35 -3.31 14.01
C GLU A 319 -1.02 -3.05 15.49
N ASP A 320 -0.83 -1.78 15.85
CA ASP A 320 -0.39 -1.35 17.17
C ASP A 320 -0.91 0.06 17.40
N TRP A 321 -1.97 0.18 18.19
CA TRP A 321 -2.68 1.45 18.39
C TRP A 321 -1.83 2.45 19.18
N ALA A 322 -1.24 1.99 20.28
CA ALA A 322 -0.33 2.78 21.10
C ALA A 322 0.89 3.21 20.29
N GLY A 323 1.53 2.27 19.59
CA GLY A 323 2.68 2.57 18.75
C GLY A 323 2.36 3.54 17.60
N LEU A 324 1.14 3.49 17.06
CA LEU A 324 0.66 4.43 16.05
C LEU A 324 0.53 5.85 16.63
N ARG A 325 -0.17 6.01 17.76
CA ARG A 325 -0.29 7.30 18.46
C ARG A 325 1.07 7.89 18.76
N ASP A 326 1.94 7.10 19.38
CA ASP A 326 3.24 7.58 19.84
C ASP A 326 4.13 7.98 18.65
N THR A 327 4.10 7.21 17.54
CA THR A 327 4.85 7.55 16.33
C THR A 327 4.31 8.81 15.65
N ILE A 328 2.98 9.01 15.64
CA ILE A 328 2.38 10.25 15.10
C ILE A 328 2.83 11.46 15.92
N GLY A 329 2.81 11.35 17.26
CA GLY A 329 3.32 12.39 18.16
C GLY A 329 4.80 12.71 17.92
N GLU A 330 5.65 11.69 17.79
CA GLU A 330 7.08 11.85 17.47
C GLU A 330 7.31 12.59 16.14
N LEU A 331 6.53 12.28 15.11
CA LEU A 331 6.62 12.91 13.79
C LEU A 331 6.14 14.36 13.83
N GLU A 332 5.06 14.63 14.57
CA GLU A 332 4.52 15.97 14.76
C GLU A 332 5.50 16.87 15.53
N ASP A 333 6.09 16.40 16.63
CA ASP A 333 7.10 17.14 17.39
C ASP A 333 8.31 17.50 16.50
N GLN A 334 8.78 16.56 15.69
CA GLN A 334 9.86 16.81 14.72
C GLN A 334 9.46 17.85 13.68
N ALA A 335 8.23 17.75 13.13
CA ALA A 335 7.74 18.67 12.12
C ALA A 335 7.60 20.10 12.66
N LEU A 336 7.09 20.27 13.88
CA LEU A 336 6.98 21.57 14.53
C LEU A 336 8.35 22.18 14.82
N GLY A 337 9.33 21.38 15.26
CA GLY A 337 10.71 21.83 15.41
C GLY A 337 11.33 22.33 14.09
N LEU A 338 11.17 21.56 13.00
CA LEU A 338 11.64 21.97 11.67
C LEU A 338 10.91 23.21 11.16
N ARG A 339 9.62 23.35 11.44
CA ARG A 339 8.83 24.52 11.05
C ARG A 339 9.39 25.78 11.70
N ASP A 340 9.60 25.76 13.01
CA ASP A 340 10.14 26.92 13.76
C ASP A 340 11.53 27.32 13.24
N GLU A 341 12.40 26.34 12.98
CA GLU A 341 13.72 26.58 12.38
C GLU A 341 13.61 27.26 11.01
N LYS A 342 12.73 26.74 10.14
CA LYS A 342 12.57 27.24 8.76
C LYS A 342 11.87 28.58 8.66
N GLU A 343 10.88 28.85 9.52
CA GLU A 343 10.27 30.17 9.66
C GLU A 343 11.33 31.19 10.16
N GLY A 344 12.19 30.81 11.12
CA GLY A 344 13.30 31.64 11.61
C GLY A 344 14.34 31.99 10.54
N MET A 345 14.57 31.09 9.58
CA MET A 345 15.45 31.32 8.42
C MET A 345 14.74 32.00 7.23
N ASN A 346 13.45 32.32 7.34
CA ASN A 346 12.60 32.82 6.24
C ASN A 346 12.58 31.89 5.00
N SER A 347 12.79 30.59 5.21
CA SER A 347 12.72 29.55 4.18
C SER A 347 11.33 28.89 4.08
N LEU A 348 10.44 29.28 5.00
CA LEU A 348 9.03 28.93 5.06
C LEU A 348 8.24 30.20 5.46
N PRO A 349 7.03 30.43 4.93
CA PRO A 349 6.23 31.59 5.33
C PRO A 349 5.82 31.51 6.80
N PRO A 350 5.65 32.66 7.48
CA PRO A 350 5.10 32.69 8.82
C PRO A 350 3.72 32.03 8.88
N ASN A 351 3.48 31.26 9.95
CA ASN A 351 2.22 30.53 10.13
C ASN A 351 1.92 29.51 9.02
N ALA A 352 2.94 28.83 8.50
CA ALA A 352 2.74 27.82 7.46
C ALA A 352 1.72 26.75 7.92
N PRO A 353 0.73 26.39 7.08
CA PRO A 353 -0.21 25.31 7.37
C PRO A 353 0.51 23.97 7.51
N LEU A 354 -0.11 23.07 8.28
CA LEU A 354 0.42 21.72 8.49
C LEU A 354 0.39 20.91 7.17
N PRO A 355 1.50 20.26 6.77
CA PRO A 355 1.51 19.35 5.63
C PRO A 355 0.99 17.95 5.95
N TYR A 356 0.42 17.78 7.14
CA TYR A 356 -0.07 16.54 7.68
C TYR A 356 -1.37 16.73 8.46
N HIS A 357 -2.09 15.64 8.63
CA HIS A 357 -3.19 15.48 9.58
C HIS A 357 -2.62 15.08 10.94
N THR A 358 -3.13 15.72 11.98
CA THR A 358 -2.75 15.50 13.39
C THR A 358 -3.29 14.18 13.93
N TRP A 359 -2.82 13.76 15.11
CA TRP A 359 -3.40 12.59 15.79
C TRP A 359 -4.89 12.77 16.04
N ASP A 360 -5.34 13.95 16.50
CA ASP A 360 -6.73 14.20 16.83
C ASP A 360 -7.64 14.07 15.59
N GLU A 361 -7.22 14.62 14.44
CA GLU A 361 -7.95 14.49 13.18
C GLU A 361 -8.03 13.03 12.69
N ILE A 362 -6.92 12.29 12.78
CA ILE A 362 -6.87 10.87 12.41
C ILE A 362 -7.73 10.03 13.37
N PHE A 363 -7.63 10.28 14.67
CA PHE A 363 -8.39 9.59 15.71
C PHE A 363 -9.89 9.81 15.53
N ASP A 364 -10.31 11.05 15.33
CA ASP A 364 -11.71 11.41 15.11
C ASP A 364 -12.26 10.65 13.89
N GLU A 365 -11.54 10.65 12.76
CA GLU A 365 -11.96 9.93 11.56
C GLU A 365 -12.03 8.40 11.78
N LEU A 366 -11.01 7.82 12.42
CA LEU A 366 -10.97 6.39 12.76
C LEU A 366 -12.11 5.99 13.71
N SER A 367 -12.49 6.86 14.65
CA SER A 367 -13.57 6.61 15.62
C SER A 367 -14.96 6.47 14.96
N THR A 368 -15.12 6.99 13.73
CA THR A 368 -16.37 6.87 12.97
C THR A 368 -16.49 5.55 12.20
N ARG A 369 -15.45 4.71 12.23
CA ARG A 369 -15.32 3.50 11.39
C ARG A 369 -15.06 2.25 12.24
N PRO A 370 -15.36 1.05 11.73
CA PRO A 370 -14.96 -0.19 12.39
C PRO A 370 -13.44 -0.39 12.24
N VAL A 371 -12.70 -0.18 13.33
CA VAL A 371 -11.24 -0.35 13.38
C VAL A 371 -10.86 -1.56 14.22
N LEU A 372 -10.16 -2.52 13.61
CA LEU A 372 -9.63 -3.74 14.23
C LEU A 372 -8.21 -3.56 14.72
N HIS A 373 -8.03 -3.65 16.03
CA HIS A 373 -6.70 -3.63 16.63
C HIS A 373 -6.17 -5.05 16.76
N LEU A 374 -4.99 -5.30 16.19
CA LEU A 374 -4.28 -6.56 16.37
C LEU A 374 -3.25 -6.50 17.51
N GLY A 375 -2.97 -5.29 18.01
CA GLY A 375 -2.04 -5.03 19.11
C GLY A 375 -2.61 -5.33 20.49
N GLN A 376 -1.81 -5.03 21.51
CA GLN A 376 -2.31 -4.95 22.89
C GLN A 376 -3.02 -3.61 23.08
N PRO A 377 -4.14 -3.58 23.83
CA PRO A 377 -4.84 -2.33 24.16
C PRO A 377 -4.00 -1.41 25.05
N ASP A 378 -4.22 -0.10 24.93
CA ASP A 378 -3.70 0.91 25.87
C ASP A 378 -4.35 0.76 27.26
N ASP A 379 -5.65 0.45 27.30
CA ASP A 379 -6.43 0.31 28.53
C ASP A 379 -6.78 -1.15 28.80
N VAL A 380 -6.50 -1.60 30.03
CA VAL A 380 -6.60 -3.00 30.48
C VAL A 380 -8.07 -3.46 30.68
N GLU A 381 -9.06 -2.72 30.18
CA GLU A 381 -10.45 -3.16 30.21
C GLU A 381 -10.65 -4.28 29.20
N HIS A 382 -10.44 -5.51 29.68
CA HIS A 382 -10.68 -6.73 28.94
C HIS A 382 -12.16 -6.80 28.54
N VAL A 383 -12.46 -6.51 27.29
CA VAL A 383 -13.73 -6.89 26.68
C VAL A 383 -13.79 -8.42 26.69
N LYS A 384 -14.85 -8.97 27.30
CA LYS A 384 -15.04 -10.41 27.45
C LYS A 384 -15.41 -11.04 26.10
N GLY A 385 -14.61 -11.99 25.62
CA GLY A 385 -14.88 -12.81 24.44
C GLY A 385 -13.62 -13.55 23.97
N PRO A 386 -13.74 -14.59 23.12
CA PRO A 386 -12.58 -15.22 22.51
C PRO A 386 -11.86 -14.22 21.61
N ILE A 387 -10.54 -14.15 21.74
CA ILE A 387 -9.68 -13.31 20.88
C ILE A 387 -8.76 -14.20 20.06
N LEU A 388 -8.41 -13.76 18.85
CA LEU A 388 -7.51 -14.53 17.98
C LEU A 388 -6.13 -14.75 18.60
N GLY A 389 -5.63 -13.78 19.38
CA GLY A 389 -4.31 -13.83 20.00
C GLY A 389 -4.09 -15.03 20.92
N GLU A 390 -5.14 -15.56 21.56
CA GLU A 390 -5.05 -16.76 22.40
C GLU A 390 -4.70 -18.02 21.60
N LEU A 391 -5.01 -18.04 20.30
CA LEU A 391 -4.64 -19.15 19.42
C LEU A 391 -3.16 -19.10 19.02
N PHE A 392 -2.47 -17.97 19.16
CA PHE A 392 -1.11 -17.81 18.65
C PHE A 392 -0.06 -17.74 19.74
N SER A 393 1.03 -18.48 19.55
CA SER A 393 2.26 -18.32 20.33
C SER A 393 3.47 -18.12 19.43
N PRO A 394 4.53 -17.42 19.89
CA PRO A 394 5.78 -17.32 19.14
C PRO A 394 6.37 -18.71 18.85
N GLY A 395 7.01 -18.87 17.68
CA GLY A 395 7.69 -20.12 17.34
C GLY A 395 8.92 -20.39 18.23
N PRO A 396 9.29 -21.67 18.47
CA PRO A 396 10.54 -22.02 19.14
C PRO A 396 11.75 -21.51 18.35
N ARG A 397 12.81 -21.07 19.05
CA ARG A 397 14.03 -20.55 18.43
C ARG A 397 15.20 -21.51 18.62
N TYR A 398 15.77 -21.97 17.52
CA TYR A 398 16.85 -22.95 17.48
C TYR A 398 18.23 -22.31 17.26
N ALA A 399 18.28 -21.08 16.74
CA ALA A 399 19.52 -20.30 16.56
C ALA A 399 20.65 -21.09 15.86
N GLY A 400 20.30 -21.82 14.80
CA GLY A 400 21.23 -22.61 13.99
C GLY A 400 21.51 -24.02 14.53
N GLN A 401 20.94 -24.40 15.68
CA GLN A 401 21.08 -25.75 16.24
C GLN A 401 20.19 -26.76 15.50
N LEU A 402 20.55 -27.05 14.23
CA LEU A 402 19.79 -27.95 13.34
C LEU A 402 19.52 -29.33 13.94
N ARG A 403 20.47 -29.87 14.72
CA ARG A 403 20.27 -31.17 15.37
C ARG A 403 19.11 -31.12 16.36
N LEU A 404 19.08 -30.11 17.23
CA LEU A 404 18.01 -29.90 18.22
C LEU A 404 16.68 -29.69 17.51
N PHE A 405 16.66 -28.86 16.47
CA PHE A 405 15.47 -28.63 15.64
C PHE A 405 14.90 -29.94 15.06
N LEU A 406 15.75 -30.78 14.43
CA LEU A 406 15.31 -32.05 13.85
C LEU A 406 14.87 -33.05 14.93
N ASP A 407 15.51 -33.04 16.10
CA ASP A 407 15.13 -33.88 17.24
C ASP A 407 13.71 -33.49 17.74
N GLU A 408 13.45 -32.19 17.96
CA GLU A 408 12.13 -31.69 18.37
C GLU A 408 11.05 -31.85 17.30
N LEU A 409 11.41 -31.67 16.02
CA LEU A 409 10.49 -31.91 14.90
C LEU A 409 10.06 -33.39 14.83
N GLN A 410 10.94 -34.31 15.20
CA GLN A 410 10.63 -35.74 15.30
C GLN A 410 9.75 -36.05 16.51
N GLU A 411 10.02 -35.44 17.67
CA GLU A 411 9.20 -35.61 18.88
C GLU A 411 7.79 -35.00 18.76
N SER A 412 7.66 -33.96 17.93
CA SER A 412 6.39 -33.26 17.68
C SER A 412 5.50 -33.92 16.63
N GLN A 413 5.91 -35.06 16.02
CA GLN A 413 5.06 -35.86 15.14
C GLN A 413 3.91 -36.51 15.92
N ARG A 414 2.86 -35.72 16.15
CA ARG A 414 1.56 -36.18 16.64
C ARG A 414 0.56 -36.09 15.49
N PRO A 415 -0.49 -36.95 15.46
CA PRO A 415 -1.49 -36.92 14.40
C PRO A 415 -2.12 -35.54 14.17
N ASP A 416 -2.21 -34.75 15.24
CA ASP A 416 -2.91 -33.46 15.26
C ASP A 416 -1.94 -32.26 15.12
N THR A 417 -0.63 -32.52 14.98
CA THR A 417 0.40 -31.50 14.79
C THR A 417 0.82 -31.43 13.32
N LEU A 418 0.80 -30.20 12.76
CA LEU A 418 1.18 -29.93 11.38
C LEU A 418 2.34 -28.93 11.32
N PRO A 419 3.61 -29.38 11.26
CA PRO A 419 4.76 -28.52 11.02
C PRO A 419 4.89 -28.17 9.54
N VAL A 420 4.95 -26.87 9.27
CA VAL A 420 5.23 -26.26 7.98
C VAL A 420 6.52 -25.46 8.11
N ILE A 421 7.56 -25.90 7.40
CA ILE A 421 8.91 -25.36 7.50
C ILE A 421 9.20 -24.57 6.22
N VAL A 422 9.15 -23.24 6.30
CA VAL A 422 9.42 -22.33 5.18
C VAL A 422 10.86 -21.85 5.23
N THR A 423 11.71 -22.32 4.31
CA THR A 423 13.13 -21.97 4.33
C THR A 423 13.72 -21.89 2.92
N ARG A 424 14.70 -20.99 2.74
CA ARG A 424 15.48 -20.91 1.50
C ARG A 424 16.38 -22.13 1.30
N GLN A 425 16.54 -22.95 2.34
CA GLN A 425 17.35 -24.17 2.35
C GLN A 425 16.49 -25.43 2.43
N ALA A 426 15.25 -25.39 1.94
CA ALA A 426 14.28 -26.48 2.12
C ALA A 426 14.81 -27.83 1.64
N GLN A 427 15.50 -27.88 0.50
CA GLN A 427 16.12 -29.10 -0.01
C GLN A 427 17.15 -29.68 0.96
N ARG A 428 18.05 -28.84 1.49
CA ARG A 428 19.09 -29.27 2.44
C ARG A 428 18.48 -29.76 3.76
N VAL A 429 17.48 -29.06 4.28
CA VAL A 429 16.83 -29.44 5.54
C VAL A 429 16.04 -30.75 5.36
N ALA A 430 15.36 -30.91 4.23
CA ALA A 430 14.64 -32.14 3.88
C ALA A 430 15.57 -33.36 3.68
N GLU A 431 16.77 -33.15 3.12
CA GLU A 431 17.80 -34.19 3.02
C GLU A 431 18.28 -34.65 4.41
N LEU A 432 18.59 -33.71 5.31
CA LEU A 432 18.99 -34.02 6.70
C LEU A 432 17.86 -34.72 7.48
N TRP A 433 16.60 -34.38 7.18
CA TRP A 433 15.44 -35.06 7.72
C TRP A 433 15.32 -36.51 7.20
N GLY A 434 15.55 -36.72 5.90
CA GLY A 434 15.52 -38.04 5.25
C GLY A 434 16.66 -38.99 5.67
N GLU A 435 17.73 -38.47 6.31
CA GLU A 435 18.73 -39.33 6.96
C GLU A 435 18.18 -40.03 8.21
N ARG A 436 17.11 -39.49 8.80
CA ARG A 436 16.49 -39.96 10.05
C ARG A 436 15.18 -40.72 9.82
N THR A 437 14.44 -40.36 8.75
CA THR A 437 13.11 -40.90 8.43
C THR A 437 12.90 -40.99 6.91
N ASP A 438 11.66 -41.08 6.42
CA ASP A 438 11.37 -41.05 4.99
C ASP A 438 11.75 -39.70 4.34
N HIS A 439 12.24 -39.78 3.10
CA HIS A 439 12.62 -38.59 2.34
C HIS A 439 11.36 -37.81 1.92
N LEU A 440 11.35 -36.52 2.24
CA LEU A 440 10.28 -35.59 1.87
C LEU A 440 10.80 -34.63 0.81
N THR A 441 10.02 -34.42 -0.25
CA THR A 441 10.35 -33.43 -1.29
C THR A 441 9.76 -32.07 -0.92
N PRO A 442 10.56 -31.00 -0.87
CA PRO A 442 10.04 -29.66 -0.67
C PRO A 442 9.02 -29.25 -1.73
N VAL A 443 8.03 -28.47 -1.31
CA VAL A 443 7.02 -27.87 -2.19
C VAL A 443 7.23 -26.37 -2.30
N THR A 444 6.62 -25.73 -3.29
CA THR A 444 6.56 -24.26 -3.39
C THR A 444 5.15 -23.72 -3.12
N LYS A 445 4.15 -24.61 -3.04
CA LYS A 445 2.74 -24.23 -2.90
C LYS A 445 2.01 -25.14 -1.93
N ILE A 446 1.17 -24.54 -1.10
CA ILE A 446 0.12 -25.17 -0.28
C ILE A 446 -1.16 -24.42 -0.64
N GLU A 447 -1.96 -24.98 -1.53
CA GLU A 447 -3.13 -24.30 -2.12
C GLU A 447 -4.41 -24.60 -1.34
N SER A 448 -4.47 -25.74 -0.65
CA SER A 448 -5.55 -26.13 0.25
C SER A 448 -5.00 -26.76 1.54
N ALA A 449 -5.77 -26.72 2.63
CA ALA A 449 -5.46 -27.49 3.84
C ALA A 449 -5.30 -29.00 3.56
N ALA A 450 -5.92 -29.54 2.50
CA ALA A 450 -5.75 -30.94 2.09
C ALA A 450 -4.35 -31.28 1.57
N ASP A 451 -3.54 -30.27 1.19
CA ASP A 451 -2.17 -30.47 0.73
C ASP A 451 -1.19 -30.69 1.90
N LEU A 452 -1.64 -30.41 3.13
CA LEU A 452 -0.81 -30.54 4.33
C LEU A 452 -0.48 -32.00 4.63
N ARG A 453 0.79 -32.22 4.93
CA ARG A 453 1.34 -33.51 5.36
C ARG A 453 1.74 -33.42 6.83
N PRO A 454 1.97 -34.57 7.51
CA PRO A 454 2.47 -34.60 8.89
C PRO A 454 3.73 -33.76 9.10
N ILE A 455 4.55 -33.56 8.07
CA ILE A 455 5.60 -32.54 7.98
C ILE A 455 5.62 -32.01 6.54
N THR A 456 5.67 -30.69 6.37
CA THR A 456 5.74 -30.05 5.05
C THR A 456 6.93 -29.10 4.98
N PHE A 457 7.90 -29.38 4.10
CA PHE A 457 8.98 -28.44 3.77
C PHE A 457 8.57 -27.57 2.58
N VAL A 458 8.69 -26.25 2.73
CA VAL A 458 8.35 -25.27 1.71
C VAL A 458 9.58 -24.45 1.33
N GLU A 459 9.91 -24.44 0.04
CA GLU A 459 10.96 -23.58 -0.49
C GLU A 459 10.45 -22.14 -0.60
N GLY A 460 11.03 -21.24 0.20
CA GLY A 460 10.63 -19.85 0.24
C GLY A 460 11.22 -19.09 1.42
N ALA A 461 10.68 -17.90 1.68
CA ALA A 461 11.10 -17.08 2.82
C ALA A 461 9.91 -16.29 3.37
N LEU A 462 9.77 -16.30 4.70
CA LEU A 462 8.89 -15.44 5.47
C LEU A 462 9.72 -14.72 6.54
N ALA A 463 9.17 -13.65 7.12
CA ALA A 463 9.91 -12.85 8.08
C ALA A 463 10.11 -13.57 9.43
N GLU A 464 9.05 -14.17 9.96
CA GLU A 464 9.06 -14.87 11.25
C GLU A 464 7.88 -15.86 11.30
N GLY A 465 8.04 -16.93 12.07
CA GLY A 465 7.06 -17.99 12.28
C GLY A 465 6.17 -17.77 13.50
N TRP A 466 5.27 -18.73 13.72
CA TRP A 466 4.34 -18.77 14.85
C TRP A 466 3.75 -20.18 15.00
N THR A 467 3.15 -20.45 16.15
CA THR A 467 2.32 -21.63 16.38
C THR A 467 0.86 -21.20 16.50
N LEU A 468 -0.04 -21.89 15.79
CA LEU A 468 -1.49 -21.73 15.92
C LEU A 468 -2.05 -22.97 16.64
N HIS A 469 -2.68 -22.76 17.79
CA HIS A 469 -3.37 -23.76 18.59
C HIS A 469 -4.86 -23.69 18.28
N TYR A 470 -5.36 -24.56 17.39
CA TYR A 470 -6.77 -24.53 16.98
C TYR A 470 -7.66 -25.52 17.77
N ASP A 471 -7.07 -26.42 18.55
CA ASP A 471 -7.70 -27.14 19.67
C ASP A 471 -6.65 -27.50 20.74
N ASP A 472 -7.05 -28.15 21.85
CA ASP A 472 -6.18 -28.49 22.99
C ASP A 472 -5.03 -29.45 22.62
N THR A 473 -5.14 -30.17 21.49
CA THR A 473 -4.24 -31.24 21.07
C THR A 473 -3.57 -30.96 19.72
N ALA A 474 -4.16 -30.09 18.91
CA ALA A 474 -3.82 -29.85 17.52
C ALA A 474 -3.17 -28.49 17.34
N SER A 475 -2.09 -28.46 16.56
CA SER A 475 -1.32 -27.23 16.35
C SER A 475 -0.69 -27.19 14.97
N LEU A 476 -0.74 -26.02 14.35
CA LEU A 476 -0.01 -25.70 13.13
C LEU A 476 1.25 -24.93 13.52
N TYR A 477 2.41 -25.50 13.25
CA TYR A 477 3.70 -24.83 13.47
C TYR A 477 4.17 -24.26 12.15
N LEU A 478 4.25 -22.94 12.04
CA LEU A 478 4.91 -22.28 10.92
C LEU A 478 6.31 -21.88 11.38
N LEU A 479 7.34 -22.55 10.88
CA LEU A 479 8.73 -22.28 11.21
C LEU A 479 9.47 -21.74 9.99
N THR A 480 10.30 -20.73 10.20
CA THR A 480 11.01 -20.01 9.14
C THR A 480 12.52 -20.03 9.37
N ASP A 481 13.28 -19.40 8.46
CA ASP A 481 14.72 -19.19 8.66
C ASP A 481 15.03 -18.38 9.95
N ALA A 482 14.08 -17.58 10.45
CA ALA A 482 14.22 -16.84 11.71
C ALA A 482 14.27 -17.77 12.92
N GLU A 483 13.35 -18.73 13.00
CA GLU A 483 13.33 -19.72 14.09
C GLU A 483 14.51 -20.68 13.99
N ILE A 484 14.79 -21.18 12.78
CA ILE A 484 15.75 -22.26 12.57
C ILE A 484 17.20 -21.76 12.65
N PHE A 485 17.50 -20.64 11.99
CA PHE A 485 18.87 -20.14 11.82
C PHE A 485 19.14 -18.84 12.58
N GLY A 486 18.13 -18.22 13.20
CA GLY A 486 18.27 -16.87 13.78
C GLY A 486 18.44 -15.79 12.72
N TRP A 487 18.03 -16.05 11.48
CA TRP A 487 18.18 -15.14 10.36
C TRP A 487 16.83 -14.51 10.03
N ASN A 488 16.75 -13.17 10.10
CA ASN A 488 15.63 -12.44 9.54
C ASN A 488 16.00 -11.95 8.14
N ARG A 489 14.99 -11.91 7.25
CA ARG A 489 15.13 -11.27 5.94
C ARG A 489 15.56 -9.79 6.17
N PRO A 490 16.67 -9.34 5.54
CA PRO A 490 17.11 -7.95 5.63
C PRO A 490 16.20 -6.99 4.88
#